data_AF-A0A849N7Z6-F1
#
_entry.id   AF-A0A849N7Z6-F1
#
_cell.length_a   1.000
_cell.length_b   1.000
_cell.length_c   1.000
_cell.angle_alpha   90.00
_cell.angle_beta   90.00
_cell.angle_gamma   90.00
#
_symmetry.space_group_name_H-M   'P 1'
#
loop_
_entity.id
_entity.type
_entity.pdbx_description
1 polymer ?
#
loop_
_entity_poly.entity_id
_entity_poly.type
_entity_poly.pdbx_seq_one_letter_code
_entity_poly.pdbx_strand_id
1 'polypeptide(L)'
;MATAFGLLLAGAVGGPALAQRGEVHDVPWYQARPQVLDETLRRCHRDARLMATYDCQNAEAAAASRLGQRSLQPTTRPPATGPDGLPEPDYNPRTNPLGYQALKRACTERGPGSAMFLPYCGQLERYGGGGASGR
;
A
#
# COMPACT_ATOMS: atom_id res chain seq x y z
N MET A 1 45.27 56.78 -0.23
CA MET A 1 44.89 55.34 -0.24
C MET A 1 43.47 55.21 0.29
N ALA A 2 42.52 54.87 -0.57
CA ALA A 2 41.27 54.16 -0.22
C ALA A 2 40.60 53.76 -1.55
N THR A 3 40.71 52.47 -1.86
CA THR A 3 40.26 51.80 -3.08
C THR A 3 38.75 51.62 -3.11
N ALA A 4 38.16 51.90 -4.27
CA ALA A 4 36.78 51.58 -4.62
C ALA A 4 36.56 50.07 -4.75
N PHE A 5 35.42 49.58 -4.28
CA PHE A 5 34.86 48.28 -4.68
C PHE A 5 33.39 48.49 -5.04
N GLY A 6 33.14 48.71 -6.34
CA GLY A 6 31.81 48.62 -6.92
C GLY A 6 31.48 47.15 -7.17
N LEU A 7 30.45 46.63 -6.49
CA LEU A 7 29.90 45.32 -6.74
C LEU A 7 28.87 45.42 -7.87
N LEU A 8 29.32 45.06 -9.09
CA LEU A 8 28.46 44.75 -10.23
C LEU A 8 27.66 43.47 -9.92
N LEU A 9 26.37 43.60 -9.64
CA LEU A 9 25.44 42.47 -9.68
C LEU A 9 25.15 42.10 -11.15
N ALA A 10 25.91 41.14 -11.66
CA ALA A 10 25.60 40.41 -12.87
C ALA A 10 24.92 39.07 -12.52
N GLY A 11 23.80 38.77 -13.19
CA GLY A 11 23.11 37.48 -13.16
C GLY A 11 21.89 37.46 -12.24
N ALA A 12 20.72 36.96 -12.62
CA ALA A 12 20.40 36.01 -13.68
C ALA A 12 19.05 36.38 -14.32
N VAL A 13 19.01 36.29 -15.64
CA VAL A 13 17.78 36.31 -16.42
C VAL A 13 17.06 35.01 -16.09
N GLY A 14 16.08 35.07 -15.18
CA GLY A 14 15.15 33.98 -14.92
C GLY A 14 14.26 33.79 -16.14
N GLY A 15 14.74 33.06 -17.14
CA GLY A 15 13.91 32.59 -18.24
C GLY A 15 12.80 31.70 -17.66
N PRO A 16 11.54 31.83 -18.12
CA PRO A 16 10.49 30.94 -17.70
C PRO A 16 10.91 29.53 -18.09
N ALA A 17 10.98 28.64 -17.11
CA ALA A 17 11.04 27.21 -17.38
C ALA A 17 9.86 26.90 -18.30
N LEU A 18 10.14 26.67 -19.57
CA LEU A 18 9.17 26.13 -20.50
C LEU A 18 8.69 24.83 -19.84
N ALA A 19 7.48 24.88 -19.29
CA ALA A 19 6.74 23.70 -18.93
C ALA A 19 6.73 22.85 -20.19
N GLN A 20 7.56 21.81 -20.20
CA GLN A 20 7.42 20.74 -21.17
C GLN A 20 5.99 20.25 -20.96
N ARG A 21 5.06 20.69 -21.81
CA ARG A 21 3.80 20.00 -22.02
C ARG A 21 4.20 18.69 -22.69
N GLY A 22 4.71 17.77 -21.88
CA GLY A 22 4.75 16.37 -22.24
C GLY A 22 3.32 15.98 -22.59
N GLU A 23 3.18 15.23 -23.68
CA GLU A 23 1.93 14.61 -24.07
C GLU A 23 1.35 13.90 -22.84
N VAL A 24 0.18 14.33 -22.39
CA VAL A 24 -0.49 13.75 -21.21
C VAL A 24 -1.27 12.55 -21.70
N HIS A 25 -0.86 11.36 -21.26
CA HIS A 25 -1.53 10.13 -21.64
C HIS A 25 -2.62 9.79 -20.61
N ASP A 26 -3.72 9.20 -21.07
CA ASP A 26 -4.82 8.79 -20.21
C ASP A 26 -4.66 7.34 -19.72
N VAL A 27 -5.55 6.94 -18.81
CA VAL A 27 -5.54 5.60 -18.20
C VAL A 27 -5.68 4.48 -19.26
N PRO A 28 -6.64 4.52 -20.21
CA PRO A 28 -6.74 3.51 -21.26
C PRO A 28 -5.49 3.38 -22.11
N TRP A 29 -4.80 4.48 -22.41
CA TRP A 29 -3.57 4.46 -23.19
C TRP A 29 -2.45 3.69 -22.48
N TYR A 30 -2.29 3.89 -21.17
CA TYR A 30 -1.32 3.16 -20.35
C TYR A 30 -1.70 1.70 -20.15
N GLN A 31 -2.99 1.40 -19.98
CA GLN A 31 -3.47 0.02 -19.88
C GLN A 31 -3.13 -0.80 -21.14
N ALA A 32 -3.21 -0.18 -22.32
CA ALA A 32 -2.81 -0.81 -23.58
C ALA A 32 -1.28 -0.93 -23.76
N ARG A 33 -0.48 -0.25 -22.92
CA ARG A 33 0.99 -0.13 -23.06
C ARG A 33 1.71 -0.40 -21.74
N PRO A 34 1.67 -1.64 -21.23
CA PRO A 34 2.24 -1.97 -19.92
C PRO A 34 3.74 -1.70 -19.82
N GLN A 35 4.51 -1.87 -20.91
CA GLN A 35 5.94 -1.59 -20.89
C GLN A 35 6.23 -0.09 -20.71
N VAL A 36 5.40 0.78 -21.29
CA VAL A 36 5.55 2.23 -21.15
C VAL A 36 5.09 2.67 -19.76
N LEU A 37 4.00 2.10 -19.26
CA LEU A 37 3.51 2.32 -17.90
C LEU A 37 4.63 2.09 -16.86
N ASP A 38 5.33 0.95 -16.93
CA ASP A 38 6.37 0.60 -15.96
C ASP A 38 7.59 1.54 -16.01
N GLU A 39 7.95 2.07 -17.18
CA GLU A 39 9.00 3.10 -17.30
C GLU A 39 8.53 4.45 -16.76
N THR A 40 7.30 4.87 -17.09
CA THR A 40 6.72 6.12 -16.59
C THR A 40 6.66 6.11 -15.07
N LEU A 41 6.16 5.04 -14.44
CA LEU A 41 6.11 4.93 -12.99
C LEU A 41 7.51 5.03 -12.36
N ARG A 42 8.51 4.34 -12.93
CA ARG A 42 9.91 4.46 -12.45
C ARG A 42 10.43 5.89 -12.53
N ARG A 43 10.01 6.67 -13.52
CA ARG A 43 10.36 8.09 -13.62
C ARG A 43 9.60 8.91 -12.57
N CYS A 44 8.30 8.70 -12.43
CA CYS A 44 7.45 9.40 -11.47
C CYS A 44 7.93 9.19 -10.03
N HIS A 45 8.25 7.96 -9.63
CA HIS A 45 8.70 7.65 -8.26
C HIS A 45 10.08 8.19 -7.92
N ARG A 46 10.92 8.47 -8.92
CA ARG A 46 12.25 9.06 -8.71
C ARG A 46 12.22 10.57 -8.47
N ASP A 47 11.16 11.26 -8.90
CA ASP A 47 11.03 12.71 -8.75
C ASP A 47 9.65 13.09 -8.19
N ALA A 48 9.63 13.47 -6.92
CA ALA A 48 8.42 13.89 -6.23
C ALA A 48 7.70 15.08 -6.90
N ARG A 49 8.40 15.89 -7.71
CA ARG A 49 7.78 16.98 -8.47
C ARG A 49 6.93 16.44 -9.63
N LEU A 50 7.34 15.33 -10.24
CA LEU A 50 6.60 14.71 -11.34
C LEU A 50 5.37 13.96 -10.85
N MET A 51 5.37 13.43 -9.62
CA MET A 51 4.22 12.73 -9.03
C MET A 51 2.92 13.56 -9.05
N ALA A 52 3.03 14.89 -8.95
CA ALA A 52 1.86 15.79 -8.98
C ALA A 52 1.33 16.06 -10.40
N THR A 53 2.01 15.59 -11.45
CA THR A 53 1.60 15.80 -12.84
C THR A 53 0.47 14.84 -13.24
N TYR A 54 -0.40 15.29 -14.15
CA TYR A 54 -1.50 14.47 -14.65
C TYR A 54 -1.04 13.17 -15.32
N ASP A 55 0.10 13.18 -16.02
CA ASP A 55 0.66 11.99 -16.67
C ASP A 55 1.02 10.91 -15.63
N CYS A 56 1.69 11.30 -14.54
CA CYS A 56 1.99 10.38 -13.43
C CYS A 56 0.72 9.93 -12.68
N GLN A 57 -0.26 10.80 -12.47
CA GLN A 57 -1.52 10.42 -11.84
C GLN A 57 -2.30 9.39 -12.68
N ASN A 58 -2.32 9.56 -14.01
CA ASN A 58 -2.95 8.61 -14.92
C ASN A 58 -2.20 7.28 -14.99
N ALA A 59 -0.85 7.32 -14.98
CA ALA A 59 -0.04 6.11 -14.88
C ALA A 59 -0.33 5.33 -13.58
N GLU A 60 -0.39 6.01 -12.44
CA GLU A 60 -0.73 5.38 -11.15
C GLU A 60 -2.13 4.78 -11.15
N ALA A 61 -3.12 5.50 -11.68
CA ALA A 61 -4.48 4.98 -11.80
C ALA A 61 -4.54 3.72 -12.71
N ALA A 62 -3.79 3.71 -13.81
CA ALA A 62 -3.66 2.54 -14.67
C ALA A 62 -3.01 1.36 -13.93
N ALA A 63 -1.97 1.61 -13.13
CA ALA A 63 -1.32 0.57 -12.34
C ALA A 63 -2.22 0.03 -11.23
N ALA A 64 -2.96 0.91 -10.55
CA ALA A 64 -3.93 0.54 -9.51
C ALA A 64 -5.01 -0.41 -10.05
N SER A 65 -5.43 -0.24 -11.32
CA SER A 65 -6.40 -1.15 -11.95
C SER A 65 -5.94 -2.61 -12.06
N ARG A 66 -4.63 -2.87 -11.94
CA ARG A 66 -4.03 -4.22 -11.95
C ARG A 66 -3.94 -4.83 -10.54
N LEU A 67 -4.12 -4.04 -9.48
CA LEU A 67 -4.11 -4.55 -8.11
C LEU A 67 -5.30 -5.49 -7.90
N GLY A 68 -5.05 -6.66 -7.31
CA GLY A 68 -6.08 -7.67 -7.09
C GLY A 68 -6.37 -8.57 -8.31
N GLN A 69 -5.83 -8.29 -9.49
CA GLN A 69 -5.92 -9.19 -10.65
C GLN A 69 -4.96 -10.41 -10.56
N ARG A 70 -4.39 -10.69 -9.38
CA ARG A 70 -3.69 -11.96 -9.17
C ARG A 70 -4.69 -13.07 -9.45
N SER A 71 -4.34 -13.90 -10.42
CA SER A 71 -5.07 -15.11 -10.79
C SER A 71 -5.63 -15.76 -9.54
N LEU A 72 -6.95 -15.76 -9.40
CA LEU A 72 -7.69 -16.67 -8.53
C LEU A 72 -7.41 -18.08 -9.05
N GLN A 73 -6.17 -18.57 -8.90
CA GLN A 73 -5.93 -19.99 -9.00
C GLN A 73 -6.70 -20.59 -7.82
N PRO A 74 -7.73 -21.41 -8.07
CA PRO A 74 -8.44 -22.07 -7.01
C PRO A 74 -7.40 -22.90 -6.26
N THR A 75 -7.10 -22.53 -5.03
CA THR A 75 -6.37 -23.42 -4.15
C THR A 75 -7.21 -24.68 -4.05
N THR A 76 -6.68 -25.82 -4.49
CA THR A 76 -7.37 -27.13 -4.53
C THR A 76 -7.81 -27.64 -3.17
N ARG A 77 -7.50 -26.91 -2.09
CA ARG A 77 -7.96 -27.18 -0.75
C ARG A 77 -9.13 -26.26 -0.43
N PRO A 78 -10.34 -26.79 -0.20
CA PRO A 78 -11.42 -25.98 0.36
C PRO A 78 -10.96 -25.44 1.72
N PRO A 79 -11.11 -24.12 1.99
CA PRO A 79 -10.83 -23.58 3.30
C PRO A 79 -11.69 -24.30 4.34
N ALA A 80 -11.11 -24.68 5.48
CA ALA A 80 -11.87 -25.24 6.58
C ALA A 80 -12.98 -24.24 6.94
N THR A 81 -14.24 -24.67 7.06
CA THR A 81 -15.35 -23.76 7.36
C THR A 81 -15.55 -23.68 8.87
N GLY A 82 -15.66 -22.46 9.40
CA GLY A 82 -15.99 -22.22 10.80
C GLY A 82 -17.45 -22.60 11.12
N PRO A 83 -17.85 -22.55 12.40
CA PRO A 83 -19.23 -22.85 12.82
C PRO A 83 -20.28 -21.88 12.27
N ASP A 84 -19.84 -20.73 11.73
CA ASP A 84 -20.61 -19.71 11.04
C ASP A 84 -20.69 -19.93 9.52
N GLY A 85 -20.09 -21.01 9.00
CA GLY A 85 -20.09 -21.32 7.56
C GLY A 85 -19.17 -20.41 6.74
N LEU A 86 -18.40 -19.54 7.39
CA LEU A 86 -17.37 -18.72 6.74
C LEU A 86 -16.06 -19.52 6.65
N PRO A 87 -15.26 -19.33 5.57
CA PRO A 87 -13.94 -19.93 5.50
C PRO A 87 -13.11 -19.46 6.69
N GLU A 88 -12.57 -20.40 7.44
CA GLU A 88 -11.67 -20.12 8.55
C GLU A 88 -10.50 -19.31 8.00
N PRO A 89 -10.29 -18.11 8.51
CA PRO A 89 -9.13 -17.32 8.16
C PRO A 89 -7.90 -18.12 8.58
N ASP A 90 -6.88 -18.19 7.72
CA ASP A 90 -5.60 -18.91 7.93
C ASP A 90 -4.71 -18.24 9.00
N TYR A 91 -5.35 -17.61 9.98
CA TYR A 91 -4.71 -16.93 11.08
C TYR A 91 -4.29 -17.96 12.13
N ASN A 92 -2.99 -18.21 12.21
CA ASN A 92 -2.39 -19.02 13.25
C ASN A 92 -1.64 -18.14 14.26
N PRO A 93 -2.19 -17.94 15.47
CA PRO A 93 -1.53 -17.10 16.47
C PRO A 93 -0.20 -17.67 16.99
N ARG A 94 0.11 -18.95 16.76
CA ARG A 94 1.43 -19.54 17.10
C ARG A 94 2.54 -19.06 16.16
N THR A 95 2.21 -18.74 14.91
CA THR A 95 3.18 -18.26 13.92
C THR A 95 3.16 -16.73 13.75
N ASN A 96 2.18 -16.05 14.35
CA ASN A 96 2.08 -14.59 14.37
C ASN A 96 1.86 -14.04 15.79
N PRO A 97 2.93 -13.88 16.59
CA PRO A 97 2.80 -13.42 17.98
C PRO A 97 2.30 -11.97 18.09
N LEU A 98 2.60 -11.11 17.11
CA LEU A 98 2.10 -9.73 17.08
C LEU A 98 0.59 -9.68 16.83
N GLY A 99 0.12 -10.49 15.88
CA GLY A 99 -1.31 -10.69 15.67
C GLY A 99 -2.00 -11.19 16.94
N TYR A 100 -1.40 -12.15 17.64
CA TYR A 100 -1.99 -12.75 18.84
C TYR A 100 -2.23 -11.72 19.94
N GLN A 101 -1.26 -10.84 20.19
CA GLN A 101 -1.40 -9.78 21.19
C GLN A 101 -2.49 -8.77 20.78
N ALA A 102 -2.56 -8.40 19.51
CA ALA A 102 -3.60 -7.51 19.01
C ALA A 102 -5.00 -8.13 19.16
N LEU A 103 -5.15 -9.41 18.81
CA LEU A 103 -6.39 -10.15 18.96
C LEU A 103 -6.78 -10.28 20.44
N LYS A 104 -5.85 -10.69 21.30
CA LYS A 104 -6.05 -10.80 22.75
C LYS A 104 -6.54 -9.49 23.33
N ARG A 105 -5.85 -8.39 23.01
CA ARG A 105 -6.21 -7.05 23.46
C ARG A 105 -7.58 -6.61 22.96
N ALA A 106 -7.88 -6.84 21.69
CA ALA A 106 -9.18 -6.49 21.11
C ALA A 106 -10.34 -7.25 21.77
N CYS A 107 -10.13 -8.52 22.11
CA CYS A 107 -11.12 -9.36 22.79
C CYS A 107 -11.32 -8.99 24.27
N THR A 108 -10.27 -8.53 24.97
CA THR A 108 -10.35 -8.14 26.39
C THR A 108 -10.78 -6.69 26.61
N GLU A 109 -10.26 -5.75 25.84
CA GLU A 109 -10.44 -4.31 26.07
C GLU A 109 -11.60 -3.71 25.25
N ARG A 110 -11.99 -4.33 24.14
CA ARG A 110 -13.06 -3.86 23.22
C ARG A 110 -13.00 -2.36 22.90
N GLY A 111 -11.83 -1.87 22.48
CA GLY A 111 -11.62 -0.47 22.08
C GLY A 111 -11.95 -0.17 20.61
N PRO A 112 -11.77 1.09 20.16
CA PRO A 112 -11.93 1.46 18.75
C PRO A 112 -11.13 0.55 17.82
N GLY A 113 -11.78 0.01 16.78
CA GLY A 113 -11.18 -0.94 15.85
C GLY A 113 -11.26 -2.42 16.29
N SER A 114 -11.75 -2.73 17.49
CA SER A 114 -11.89 -4.12 17.94
C SER A 114 -12.94 -4.92 17.16
N ALA A 115 -13.90 -4.24 16.53
CA ALA A 115 -15.00 -4.88 15.78
C ALA A 115 -14.50 -5.85 14.71
N MET A 116 -13.36 -5.55 14.09
CA MET A 116 -12.72 -6.40 13.07
C MET A 116 -12.19 -7.72 13.64
N PHE A 117 -11.89 -7.74 14.94
CA PHE A 117 -11.26 -8.87 15.63
C PHE A 117 -12.26 -9.72 16.45
N LEU A 118 -13.47 -9.22 16.71
CA LEU A 118 -14.47 -9.93 17.52
C LEU A 118 -14.84 -11.33 16.99
N PRO A 119 -15.01 -11.56 15.68
CA PRO A 119 -15.30 -12.90 15.15
C PRO A 119 -14.19 -13.92 15.44
N TYR A 120 -12.98 -13.44 15.74
CA TYR A 120 -11.79 -14.25 15.93
C TYR A 120 -11.50 -14.57 17.40
N CYS A 121 -12.29 -14.03 18.34
CA CYS A 121 -12.04 -14.23 19.78
C CYS A 121 -12.13 -15.71 20.19
N GLY A 122 -12.96 -16.52 19.53
CA GLY A 122 -13.03 -17.98 19.76
C GLY A 122 -11.74 -18.72 19.39
N GLN A 123 -10.86 -18.12 18.58
CA GLN A 123 -9.56 -18.70 18.27
C GLN A 123 -8.58 -18.59 19.44
N LEU A 124 -8.72 -17.59 20.33
CA LEU A 124 -7.85 -17.45 21.50
C LEU A 124 -7.97 -18.66 22.45
N GLU A 125 -9.18 -19.21 22.59
CA GLU A 125 -9.43 -20.40 23.40
C GLU A 125 -8.81 -21.65 22.75
N ARG A 126 -8.97 -21.79 21.43
CA ARG A 126 -8.40 -22.90 20.65
C ARG A 126 -6.87 -22.98 20.72
N TYR A 127 -6.19 -21.83 20.85
CA TYR A 127 -4.72 -21.77 20.84
C TYR A 127 -4.08 -21.43 22.19
N GLY A 128 -4.83 -20.88 23.15
CA GLY A 128 -4.37 -20.55 24.49
C GLY A 128 -4.26 -21.77 25.43
N GLY A 129 -4.86 -22.91 25.06
CA GLY A 129 -4.81 -24.18 25.79
C GLY A 129 -3.51 -24.94 25.60
N GLY A 130 -2.39 -24.38 26.07
CA GLY A 130 -1.17 -25.12 26.38
C GLY A 130 -1.09 -25.42 27.88
N GLY A 131 -1.91 -26.35 28.37
CA GLY A 131 -1.78 -26.91 29.72
C GLY A 131 -3.00 -26.76 30.63
N ALA A 132 -3.87 -27.78 30.67
CA ALA A 132 -4.58 -28.31 31.84
C ALA A 132 -5.90 -29.01 31.46
N SER A 133 -6.12 -30.17 32.10
CA SER A 133 -7.33 -31.02 32.08
C SER A 133 -7.44 -31.98 30.87
N GLY A 134 -7.22 -33.29 30.98
CA GLY A 134 -6.97 -34.09 32.20
C GLY A 134 -8.22 -34.37 33.03
N ARG A 135 -9.33 -34.80 32.42
CA ARG A 135 -10.24 -35.88 32.87
C ARG A 135 -11.50 -35.92 32.00
#